data_AF-A0A1G3SKC0-F1
#
_entry.id   AF-A0A1G3SKC0-F1
#
_cell.length_a   1.000
_cell.length_b   1.000
_cell.length_c   1.000
_cell.angle_alpha   90.00
_cell.angle_beta   90.00
_cell.angle_gamma   90.00
#
_symmetry.space_group_name_H-M   'P 1'
#
loop_
_entity.id
_entity.type
_entity.pdbx_description
1 polymer ?
#
loop_
_entity_poly.entity_id
_entity_poly.type
_entity_poly.pdbx_seq_one_letter_code
_entity_poly.pdbx_strand_id
1 'polypeptide(L)'
;MNIQELMTAVEYKLPVINVILNNNFLGMVRQWQTLFYDKRHSSTDLSMQPDFVKLAEAFGGVGYRVNTKEEFDAALKDAVEKNVVAIIDVVVNRFENVLPMVPAGGSLFNMMLEYKEK
;
A
#
# COMPACT_ATOMS: atom_id res chain seq x y z
N MET A 1 1.09 -3.47 -11.99
CA MET A 1 0.49 -4.75 -11.56
C MET A 1 1.32 -5.86 -12.18
N ASN A 2 2.12 -6.57 -11.38
CA ASN A 2 3.00 -7.65 -11.86
C ASN A 2 3.13 -8.73 -10.78
N ILE A 3 2.01 -9.11 -10.17
CA ILE A 3 2.01 -9.99 -8.99
C ILE A 3 2.49 -11.42 -9.30
N GLN A 4 2.38 -11.83 -10.57
CA GLN A 4 2.91 -13.10 -11.05
C GLN A 4 4.44 -13.22 -10.92
N GLU A 5 5.17 -12.11 -10.84
CA GLU A 5 6.64 -12.11 -10.68
C GLU A 5 7.09 -12.60 -9.30
N LEU A 6 6.15 -12.75 -8.35
CA LEU A 6 6.43 -13.46 -7.10
C LEU A 6 6.86 -14.90 -7.37
N MET A 7 6.30 -15.55 -8.39
CA MET A 7 6.73 -16.89 -8.80
C MET A 7 8.19 -16.90 -9.26
N THR A 8 8.57 -15.90 -10.05
CA THR A 8 9.96 -15.70 -10.47
C THR A 8 10.88 -15.54 -9.26
N ALA A 9 10.50 -14.70 -8.29
CA ALA A 9 11.30 -14.50 -7.08
C ALA A 9 11.44 -15.79 -6.25
N VAL A 10 10.38 -16.59 -6.14
CA VAL A 10 10.42 -17.88 -5.42
C VAL A 10 11.31 -18.90 -6.14
N GLU A 11 11.17 -19.04 -7.47
CA GLU A 11 11.99 -19.94 -8.30
C GLU A 11 13.49 -19.67 -8.12
N TYR A 12 13.88 -18.40 -8.17
CA TYR A 12 15.27 -17.98 -8.00
C TYR A 12 15.70 -17.84 -6.54
N LYS A 13 14.84 -18.17 -5.57
CA LYS A 13 15.09 -18.06 -4.13
C LYS A 13 15.57 -16.66 -3.71
N LEU A 14 14.99 -15.64 -4.31
CA LEU A 14 15.32 -14.24 -4.01
C LEU A 14 14.50 -13.82 -2.78
N PRO A 15 15.14 -13.48 -1.64
CA PRO A 15 14.43 -13.18 -0.39
C PRO A 15 13.87 -11.75 -0.38
N VAL A 16 13.00 -11.45 -1.36
CA VAL A 16 12.37 -10.13 -1.48
C VAL A 16 11.17 -10.01 -0.54
N ILE A 17 11.12 -8.90 0.19
CA ILE A 17 10.02 -8.57 1.11
C ILE A 17 9.14 -7.52 0.44
N ASN A 18 7.92 -7.90 0.05
CA ASN A 18 6.95 -7.03 -0.60
C ASN A 18 6.00 -6.44 0.46
N VAL A 19 6.15 -5.15 0.75
CA VAL A 19 5.26 -4.43 1.67
C VAL A 19 4.16 -3.75 0.87
N ILE A 20 2.92 -4.18 1.08
CA ILE A 20 1.73 -3.58 0.46
C ILE A 20 1.12 -2.60 1.46
N LEU A 21 1.15 -1.31 1.14
CA LEU A 21 0.41 -0.29 1.90
C LEU A 21 -1.04 -0.29 1.42
N ASN A 22 -1.87 -1.11 2.08
CA ASN A 22 -3.22 -1.41 1.66
C ASN A 22 -4.23 -0.46 2.29
N ASN A 23 -4.70 0.52 1.51
CA ASN A 23 -5.72 1.49 1.91
C ASN A 23 -7.09 1.19 1.28
N ASN A 24 -7.26 0.04 0.60
CA ASN A 24 -8.47 -0.34 -0.14
C ASN A 24 -8.95 0.70 -1.17
N PHE A 25 -8.01 1.44 -1.78
CA PHE A 25 -8.28 2.43 -2.80
C PHE A 25 -7.17 2.52 -3.85
N LEU A 26 -7.52 3.03 -5.03
CA LEU A 26 -6.57 3.72 -5.90
C LEU A 26 -6.24 5.09 -5.30
N GLY A 27 -5.46 5.09 -4.22
CA GLY A 27 -5.31 6.23 -3.29
C GLY A 27 -4.99 7.57 -3.95
N MET A 28 -4.06 7.60 -4.92
CA MET A 28 -3.71 8.83 -5.63
C MET A 28 -4.89 9.38 -6.43
N VAL A 29 -5.56 8.56 -7.24
CA VAL A 29 -6.74 8.99 -8.02
C VAL A 29 -7.89 9.39 -7.09
N ARG A 30 -8.06 8.65 -5.98
CA ARG A 30 -9.05 8.98 -4.94
C ARG A 30 -8.77 10.36 -4.33
N GLN A 31 -7.53 10.71 -3.99
CA GLN A 31 -7.15 12.03 -3.48
C GLN A 31 -7.53 13.14 -4.48
N TRP A 32 -7.25 12.96 -5.77
CA TRP A 32 -7.66 13.92 -6.80
C TRP A 32 -9.19 14.06 -6.90
N GLN A 33 -9.93 12.95 -6.84
CA GLN A 33 -11.39 12.95 -6.82
C GLN A 33 -11.95 13.66 -5.58
N THR A 34 -11.30 13.51 -4.42
CA THR A 34 -11.64 14.25 -3.19
C THR A 34 -11.46 15.75 -3.37
N LEU A 35 -10.32 16.18 -3.90
CA LEU A 35 -9.92 17.58 -3.93
C LEU A 35 -10.57 18.39 -5.06
N PHE A 36 -10.79 17.78 -6.22
CA PHE A 36 -11.16 18.50 -7.45
C PHE A 36 -12.47 18.06 -8.10
N TYR A 37 -13.13 17.02 -7.57
CA TYR A 37 -14.34 16.44 -8.15
C TYR A 37 -15.43 16.18 -7.11
N ASP A 38 -15.61 17.10 -6.15
CA ASP A 38 -16.68 17.06 -5.14
C ASP A 38 -16.78 15.73 -4.36
N LYS A 39 -15.63 15.09 -4.10
CA LYS A 39 -15.57 13.78 -3.42
C LYS A 39 -16.33 12.66 -4.15
N ARG A 40 -16.52 12.79 -5.47
CA ARG A 40 -17.13 11.75 -6.30
C ARG A 40 -16.12 10.65 -6.61
N HIS A 41 -16.07 9.65 -5.73
CA HIS A 41 -15.19 8.50 -5.89
C HIS A 41 -15.71 7.52 -6.95
N SER A 42 -15.34 7.76 -8.21
CA SER A 42 -15.72 6.89 -9.33
C SER A 42 -14.64 5.85 -9.60
N SER A 43 -14.98 4.58 -9.43
CA SER A 43 -14.14 3.41 -9.78
C SER A 43 -12.76 3.39 -9.12
N THR A 44 -12.65 3.96 -7.92
CA THR A 44 -11.40 3.99 -7.14
C THR A 44 -11.44 3.12 -5.88
N ASP A 45 -12.62 2.73 -5.41
CA ASP A 45 -12.78 1.82 -4.27
C ASP A 45 -12.32 0.41 -4.66
N LEU A 46 -11.40 -0.13 -3.85
CA LEU A 46 -10.88 -1.48 -3.98
C LEU A 46 -11.18 -2.25 -2.70
N SER A 47 -12.42 -2.19 -2.20
CA SER A 47 -12.83 -3.00 -1.05
C SER A 47 -12.84 -4.51 -1.36
N MET A 48 -13.00 -4.87 -2.64
CA MET A 48 -12.90 -6.25 -3.11
C MET A 48 -11.50 -6.52 -3.63
N GLN A 49 -10.75 -7.36 -2.94
CA GLN A 49 -9.35 -7.70 -3.23
C GLN A 49 -9.10 -9.19 -2.97
N PRO A 50 -8.08 -9.79 -3.61
CA PRO A 50 -7.61 -11.11 -3.22
C PRO A 50 -7.01 -11.06 -1.80
N ASP A 51 -6.97 -12.23 -1.15
CA ASP A 51 -6.22 -12.37 0.10
C ASP A 51 -4.72 -12.48 -0.20
N PHE A 52 -4.00 -11.37 -0.03
CA PHE A 52 -2.56 -11.31 -0.32
C PHE A 52 -1.72 -12.27 0.51
N VAL A 53 -2.16 -12.64 1.72
CA VAL A 53 -1.47 -13.62 2.57
C VAL A 53 -1.50 -14.99 1.88
N LYS A 54 -2.70 -15.45 1.52
CA LYS A 54 -2.88 -16.73 0.80
C LYS A 54 -2.21 -16.72 -0.57
N LEU A 55 -2.15 -15.56 -1.22
CA LEU A 55 -1.48 -15.43 -2.50
C LEU A 55 0.03 -15.61 -2.37
N ALA A 56 0.66 -15.05 -1.33
CA ALA A 56 2.07 -15.29 -1.04
C ALA A 56 2.35 -16.78 -0.81
N GLU A 57 1.51 -17.44 -0.01
CA GLU A 57 1.59 -18.87 0.27
C GLU A 57 1.42 -19.71 -1.01
N ALA A 58 0.48 -19.34 -1.88
CA ALA A 58 0.22 -20.02 -3.14
C ALA A 58 1.42 -19.95 -4.10
N PHE A 59 2.20 -18.87 -4.07
CA PHE A 59 3.45 -18.77 -4.83
C PHE A 59 4.64 -19.49 -4.17
N GLY A 60 4.51 -19.97 -2.93
CA GLY A 60 5.59 -20.63 -2.18
C GLY A 60 6.39 -19.69 -1.26
N GLY A 61 5.90 -18.48 -1.03
CA GLY A 61 6.44 -17.52 -0.06
C GLY A 61 5.67 -17.55 1.27
N VAL A 62 5.89 -16.52 2.09
CA VAL A 62 5.21 -16.32 3.38
C VAL A 62 4.38 -15.04 3.34
N GLY A 63 3.16 -15.09 3.87
CA GLY A 63 2.28 -13.93 3.96
C GLY A 63 2.07 -13.46 5.40
N TYR A 64 1.96 -12.14 5.58
CA TYR A 64 1.61 -11.50 6.84
C TYR A 64 0.50 -10.48 6.58
N ARG A 65 -0.42 -10.35 7.53
CA ARG A 65 -1.37 -9.22 7.58
C ARG A 65 -1.18 -8.50 8.90
N VAL A 66 -1.03 -7.18 8.83
CA VAL A 66 -0.75 -6.33 10.00
C VAL A 66 -1.65 -5.10 10.00
N ASN A 67 -2.07 -4.69 11.18
CA ASN A 67 -2.96 -3.55 11.41
C ASN A 67 -2.34 -2.49 12.33
N THR A 68 -1.27 -2.85 13.05
CA THR A 68 -0.56 -1.95 13.96
C THR A 68 0.92 -1.84 13.61
N LYS A 69 1.58 -0.83 14.17
CA LYS A 69 3.01 -0.64 13.97
C LYS A 69 3.83 -1.76 14.62
N GLU A 70 3.41 -2.22 15.80
CA GLU A 70 4.06 -3.30 16.53
C GLU A 70 3.96 -4.63 15.77
N GLU A 71 2.80 -4.91 15.17
CA GLU A 71 2.60 -6.07 14.29
C GLU A 71 3.48 -5.98 13.04
N PHE A 72 3.59 -4.79 12.44
CA PHE A 72 4.47 -4.56 11.29
C PHE A 72 5.94 -4.81 11.64
N ASP A 73 6.43 -4.26 12.75
CA ASP A 73 7.81 -4.44 13.20
C ASP A 73 8.12 -5.93 13.46
N ALA A 74 7.18 -6.66 14.08
CA ALA A 74 7.30 -8.10 14.30
C ALA A 74 7.29 -8.91 12.99
N ALA A 75 6.37 -8.61 12.07
CA ALA A 75 6.28 -9.28 10.78
C ALA A 75 7.49 -9.01 9.89
N LEU A 76 8.00 -7.77 9.87
CA LEU A 76 9.19 -7.41 9.11
C LEU A 76 10.42 -8.16 9.65
N LYS A 77 10.56 -8.24 10.97
CA LYS A 77 11.64 -9.00 11.59
C LYS A 77 11.58 -10.48 11.22
N ASP A 78 10.42 -11.12 11.34
CA ASP A 78 10.23 -12.53 10.98
C ASP A 78 10.47 -12.78 9.48
N ALA A 79 10.02 -11.87 8.60
CA ALA A 79 10.25 -11.96 7.16
C ALA A 79 11.75 -11.89 6.79
N VAL A 80 12.50 -10.99 7.45
CA VAL A 80 13.95 -10.89 7.28
C VAL A 80 14.66 -12.16 7.77
N GLU A 81 14.25 -12.69 8.93
CA GLU A 81 14.85 -13.90 9.52
C GLU A 81 14.59 -15.15 8.68
N LYS A 82 13.39 -15.30 8.10
CA LYS A 82 13.05 -16.45 7.25
C LYS A 82 13.79 -16.47 5.92
N ASN A 83 14.22 -15.31 5.41
CA ASN A 83 15.02 -15.19 4.19
C ASN A 83 14.40 -15.94 2.98
N VAL A 84 13.10 -15.76 2.80
CA VAL A 84 12.31 -16.26 1.65
C VAL A 84 11.47 -15.11 1.10
N VAL A 85 10.81 -15.31 -0.05
CA VAL A 85 9.86 -14.32 -0.56
C VAL A 85 8.75 -14.11 0.46
N ALA A 86 8.51 -12.85 0.82
CA ALA A 86 7.48 -12.48 1.77
C ALA A 86 6.55 -11.41 1.20
N ILE A 87 5.28 -11.45 1.60
CA ILE A 87 4.33 -10.34 1.44
C ILE A 87 3.86 -9.90 2.83
N ILE A 88 3.92 -8.60 3.08
CA ILE A 88 3.36 -7.96 4.28
C ILE A 88 2.24 -7.04 3.81
N ASP A 89 1.00 -7.47 4.01
CA ASP A 89 -0.22 -6.70 3.77
C ASP A 89 -0.48 -5.77 4.97
N VAL A 90 -0.12 -4.50 4.82
CA VAL A 90 -0.23 -3.48 5.86
C VAL A 90 -1.52 -2.72 5.68
N VAL A 91 -2.47 -2.93 6.58
CA VAL A 91 -3.73 -2.18 6.59
C VAL A 91 -3.45 -0.76 7.08
N VAL A 92 -3.63 0.22 6.20
CA VAL A 92 -3.43 1.64 6.51
C VAL A 92 -4.74 2.41 6.38
N ASN A 93 -4.78 3.64 6.93
CA ASN A 93 -5.95 4.48 6.85
C ASN A 93 -6.34 4.75 5.38
N ARG A 94 -7.61 4.49 5.07
CA ARG A 94 -8.18 4.56 3.72
C ARG A 94 -8.11 5.94 3.10
N PHE A 95 -8.14 7.00 3.92
CA PHE A 95 -8.37 8.38 3.48
C PHE A 95 -7.16 9.32 3.62
N GLU A 96 -5.99 8.81 3.97
CA GLU A 96 -4.76 9.63 4.03
C GLU A 96 -4.45 10.25 2.67
N ASN A 97 -3.94 11.48 2.70
CA ASN A 97 -3.55 12.24 1.51
C ASN A 97 -2.03 12.47 1.53
N VAL A 98 -1.43 12.52 0.34
CA VAL A 98 -0.04 12.94 0.20
C VAL A 98 0.01 14.45 0.20
N LEU A 99 0.63 15.02 1.24
CA LEU A 99 0.86 16.45 1.42
C LEU A 99 2.34 16.69 1.80
N PRO A 100 2.92 17.87 1.47
CA PRO A 100 2.32 18.98 0.74
C PRO A 100 2.09 18.67 -0.75
N MET A 101 1.10 19.33 -1.36
CA MET A 101 0.76 19.14 -2.78
C MET A 101 0.68 20.50 -3.50
N VAL A 102 1.33 20.61 -4.66
CA VAL A 102 1.11 21.74 -5.59
C VAL A 102 0.07 21.30 -6.62
N PRO A 103 -1.11 21.95 -6.69
CA PRO A 103 -2.11 21.66 -7.72
C PRO A 103 -1.56 21.87 -9.13
N ALA A 104 -2.16 21.20 -10.12
CA ALA A 104 -1.78 21.40 -11.52
C ALA A 104 -1.88 22.89 -11.92
N GLY A 105 -0.82 23.41 -12.53
CA GLY A 105 -0.71 24.83 -12.89
C GLY A 105 -0.32 25.76 -11.74
N GLY A 106 -0.14 25.27 -10.52
CA GLY A 106 0.34 26.03 -9.37
C GLY A 106 1.86 26.25 -9.38
N SER A 107 2.32 27.32 -8.73
CA SER A 107 3.72 27.55 -8.42
C SER A 107 4.13 26.82 -7.14
N LEU A 108 5.44 26.56 -6.96
CA LEU A 108 5.96 25.87 -5.78
C LEU A 108 5.65 26.57 -4.44
N PHE A 109 5.44 27.89 -4.44
CA PHE A 109 5.08 28.62 -3.21
C PHE A 109 3.60 28.52 -2.85
N ASN A 110 2.75 28.03 -3.76
CA ASN A 110 1.30 27.83 -3.57
C ASN A 110 0.98 26.38 -3.20
N MET A 111 1.74 25.80 -2.26
CA MET A 111 1.51 24.44 -1.77
C MET A 111 0.27 24.38 -0.89
N MET A 112 -0.54 23.35 -1.10
CA MET A 112 -1.54 22.88 -0.14
C MET A 112 -0.79 22.18 1.00
N LEU A 113 -0.97 22.69 2.22
CA LEU A 113 -0.45 22.09 3.45
C LEU A 113 -1.57 21.37 4.20
N GLU A 114 -1.18 20.48 5.09
CA GLU A 114 -2.11 19.84 6.01
C GLU A 114 -2.67 20.88 6.99
N TYR A 115 -3.99 21.05 7.04
CA TYR A 115 -4.61 21.88 8.06
C TYR A 115 -4.46 21.12 9.38
N LYS A 116 -3.51 21.52 10.23
CA LYS A 116 -3.64 21.22 11.65
C LYS A 116 -4.88 21.96 12.14
N GLU A 117 -5.96 21.25 12.40
CA GLU A 117 -6.98 21.76 13.31
C GLU A 117 -6.26 22.20 14.61
N LYS A 118 -6.53 23.42 15.05
CA LYS A 118 -6.07 23.92 16.35
C LYS A 118 -6.82 23.23 17.48
#